data_AF-A0A1C6JBK3-F1
#
_entry.id   AF-A0A1C6JBK3-F1
#
_cell.length_a   1.000
_cell.length_b   1.000
_cell.length_c   1.000
_cell.angle_alpha   90.00
_cell.angle_beta   90.00
_cell.angle_gamma   90.00
#
_symmetry.space_group_name_H-M   'P 1'
#
loop_
_entity.id
_entity.type
_entity.pdbx_description
1 polymer ?
#
loop_
_entity_poly.entity_id
_entity_poly.type
_entity_poly.pdbx_seq_one_letter_code
_entity_poly.pdbx_strand_id
1 'polypeptide(L)' 'MTDRAREISATTWQWYKKYRDQERTEAVWQEALQEVQELQEQYKGTSDYSFAVDMFLIFIDRLEQMDANKC' A
#
# COMPACT_ATOMS: atom_id res chain seq x y z
N MET A 1 -17.63 3.91 13.16
CA MET A 1 -16.60 3.39 12.23
C MET A 1 -16.80 3.99 10.85
N THR A 2 -16.39 5.24 10.61
CA THR A 2 -16.76 5.90 9.34
C THR A 2 -15.68 6.79 8.72
N ASP A 3 -14.81 7.45 9.49
CA ASP A 3 -13.85 8.39 8.89
C ASP A 3 -12.47 7.76 8.64
N ARG A 4 -11.86 7.10 9.63
CA ARG A 4 -10.52 6.51 9.49
C ARG A 4 -10.43 5.37 8.48
N ALA A 5 -11.42 4.50 8.42
CA ALA A 5 -11.43 3.42 7.42
C ALA A 5 -11.50 3.97 5.99
N ARG A 6 -12.23 5.08 5.77
CA ARG A 6 -12.29 5.77 4.48
C ARG A 6 -10.96 6.46 4.17
N GLU A 7 -10.35 7.09 5.16
CA GLU A 7 -9.03 7.70 5.04
C GLU A 7 -7.96 6.67 4.66
N ILE A 8 -7.86 5.57 5.41
CA ILE A 8 -6.96 4.44 5.11
C ILE A 8 -7.18 3.95 3.68
N SER A 9 -8.44 3.70 3.30
CA SER A 9 -8.77 3.24 1.95
C SER A 9 -8.37 4.24 0.87
N ALA A 10 -8.56 5.53 1.10
CA ALA A 10 -8.16 6.58 0.17
C ALA A 10 -6.63 6.68 0.06
N THR A 11 -5.92 6.66 1.19
CA THR A 11 -4.46 6.70 1.25
C THR A 11 -3.85 5.50 0.53
N THR A 12 -4.30 4.29 0.83
CA THR A 12 -3.85 3.07 0.16
C THR A 12 -4.14 3.13 -1.35
N TRP A 13 -5.29 3.67 -1.76
CA TRP A 13 -5.60 3.84 -3.18
C TRP A 13 -4.69 4.83 -3.91
N GLN A 14 -4.34 5.95 -3.27
CA GLN A 14 -3.40 6.92 -3.86
C GLN A 14 -2.01 6.32 -3.98
N TRP A 15 -1.53 5.63 -2.94
CA TRP A 15 -0.27 4.90 -2.95
C TRP A 15 -0.24 3.86 -4.09
N TYR A 16 -1.28 3.04 -4.23
CA TYR A 16 -1.35 2.05 -5.30
C TYR A 16 -1.25 2.69 -6.68
N LYS A 17 -1.99 3.77 -6.94
CA LYS A 17 -1.93 4.48 -8.22
C LYS A 17 -0.54 5.07 -8.51
N LYS A 18 0.16 5.55 -7.48
CA LYS A 18 1.53 6.09 -7.62
C LYS A 18 2.47 5.04 -8.20
N TYR A 19 2.34 3.77 -7.81
CA TYR A 19 3.27 2.69 -8.20
C TYR A 19 2.75 1.76 -9.31
N ARG A 20 1.44 1.73 -9.57
CA ARG A 20 0.82 0.85 -10.58
C ARG A 20 1.46 0.97 -11.96
N ASP A 21 1.69 2.21 -12.39
CA ASP A 21 2.12 2.55 -13.75
C ASP A 21 3.62 2.88 -13.83
N GLN A 22 4.35 2.80 -12.72
CA GLN A 22 5.79 3.02 -12.71
C GLN A 22 6.56 1.82 -13.27
N GLU A 23 7.79 2.09 -13.71
CA GLU A 23 8.74 1.06 -14.08
C GLU A 23 9.13 0.25 -12.84
N ARG A 24 9.00 -1.07 -12.93
CA ARG A 24 9.20 -1.98 -11.79
C ARG A 24 10.65 -2.37 -11.67
N THR A 25 11.44 -1.40 -11.22
CA THR A 25 12.81 -1.64 -10.82
C THR A 25 12.86 -1.99 -9.33
N GLU A 26 13.92 -2.69 -8.92
CA GLU A 26 14.19 -2.97 -7.50
C GLU A 26 14.18 -1.69 -6.65
N ALA A 27 14.73 -0.58 -7.16
CA ALA A 27 14.76 0.68 -6.45
C ALA A 27 13.35 1.27 -6.21
N VAL A 28 12.48 1.22 -7.22
CA VAL A 28 11.08 1.68 -7.10
C VAL A 28 10.31 0.79 -6.13
N TRP A 29 10.61 -0.52 -6.10
CA TRP A 29 9.98 -1.45 -5.16
C TRP A 29 10.40 -1.18 -3.72
N GLN A 30 11.69 -0.96 -3.48
CA GLN A 30 12.21 -0.56 -2.16
C GLN A 30 11.59 0.75 -1.68
N GLU A 31 11.45 1.74 -2.56
CA GLU A 31 10.75 3.00 -2.25
C GLU A 31 9.28 2.74 -1.86
N ALA A 32 8.58 1.91 -2.64
CA ALA A 32 7.17 1.59 -2.40
C ALA A 32 6.96 0.92 -1.03
N LEU A 33 7.81 -0.04 -0.67
CA LEU A 33 7.76 -0.75 0.61
C LEU A 33 8.10 0.17 1.80
N GLN A 34 9.11 1.03 1.63
CA GLN A 34 9.47 2.03 2.64
C GLN A 34 8.30 2.99 2.90
N GLU A 35 7.67 3.50 1.84
CA GLU A 35 6.50 4.41 1.96
C GLU A 35 5.32 3.71 2.65
N VAL A 36 5.06 2.43 2.35
CA VAL A 36 4.01 1.66 3.05
C VAL A 36 4.30 1.56 4.54
N GLN A 37 5.55 1.28 4.92
CA GLN A 37 5.92 1.18 6.33
C GLN A 37 5.67 2.50 7.06
N GLU A 38 6.07 3.62 6.47
CA GLU A 38 5.85 4.97 7.02
C GLU A 38 4.35 5.30 7.15
N LEU A 39 3.54 4.94 6.15
CA LEU A 39 2.08 5.14 6.19
C LEU A 39 1.42 4.26 7.25
N GLN A 40 1.86 3.02 7.43
CA GLN A 40 1.32 2.11 8.44
C GLN A 40 1.69 2.56 9.87
N GLU A 41 2.88 3.12 10.07
CA GLU A 41 3.32 3.62 11.38
C GLU A 41 2.40 4.71 11.94
N GLN A 42 1.74 5.50 11.08
CA GLN A 42 0.76 6.52 11.50
C GLN A 42 -0.45 5.94 12.23
N TYR A 43 -0.77 4.67 11.97
CA TYR A 43 -1.90 3.97 12.59
C TYR A 43 -1.48 3.09 13.77
N LYS A 44 -0.19 2.99 14.08
CA LYS A 44 0.33 2.15 15.16
C LYS A 44 -0.26 2.58 16.52
N GLY A 45 -0.73 1.61 17.29
CA GLY A 45 -1.40 1.86 18.57
C GLY A 45 -2.86 2.29 18.46
N THR A 46 -3.42 2.36 17.24
CA THR A 46 -4.86 2.56 17.02
C THR A 46 -5.57 1.23 16.79
N SER A 47 -6.89 1.20 17.00
CA SER A 47 -7.74 0.04 16.65
C SER A 47 -7.78 -0.24 15.14
N ASP A 48 -7.35 0.70 14.32
CA ASP A 48 -7.42 0.63 12.86
C ASP A 48 -6.11 0.10 12.23
N TYR A 49 -5.07 -0.17 13.05
CA TYR A 49 -3.74 -0.58 12.56
C TYR A 49 -3.78 -1.86 11.71
N SER A 50 -4.48 -2.90 12.17
CA SER A 50 -4.59 -4.15 11.42
C SER A 50 -5.31 -3.95 10.09
N PHE A 51 -6.37 -3.13 10.07
CA PHE A 51 -7.08 -2.79 8.84
C PHE A 51 -6.17 -2.04 7.85
N ALA A 52 -5.33 -1.10 8.32
CA ALA A 52 -4.36 -0.42 7.47
C ALA A 52 -3.35 -1.40 6.87
N VAL A 53 -2.78 -2.29 7.68
CA VAL A 53 -1.83 -3.32 7.22
C VAL A 53 -2.46 -4.22 6.16
N ASP A 54 -3.66 -4.76 6.42
CA ASP A 54 -4.36 -5.64 5.49
C ASP A 54 -4.63 -4.95 4.15
N MET A 55 -5.09 -3.69 4.19
CA MET A 55 -5.36 -2.90 3.00
C MET A 55 -4.10 -2.71 2.14
N PHE A 56 -2.96 -2.34 2.73
CA PHE A 56 -1.72 -2.19 1.98
C PHE A 56 -1.23 -3.52 1.39
N LEU A 57 -1.30 -4.62 2.14
CA LEU A 57 -0.88 -5.95 1.67
C LEU A 57 -1.68 -6.42 0.44
N ILE A 58 -3.00 -6.16 0.39
CA ILE A 58 -3.84 -6.50 -0.77
C ILE A 58 -3.33 -5.80 -2.04
N PHE A 59 -2.93 -4.53 -1.94
CA PHE A 59 -2.45 -3.79 -3.11
C PHE A 59 -1.00 -4.11 -3.48
N ILE A 60 -0.16 -4.48 -2.50
CA ILE A 60 1.17 -5.05 -2.76
C ILE A 60 1.04 -6.33 -3.58
N ASP A 61 0.25 -7.31 -3.11
CA ASP A 61 -0.01 -8.57 -3.83
C ASP A 61 -0.55 -8.30 -5.24
N ARG A 62 -1.41 -7.28 -5.39
CA ARG A 62 -1.91 -6.89 -6.71
C ARG A 62 -0.79 -6.38 -7.64
N LEU A 63 0.14 -5.59 -7.14
CA LEU A 63 1.28 -5.09 -7.92
C LEU A 63 2.20 -6.25 -8.33
N GLU A 64 2.48 -7.18 -7.41
CA GLU A 64 3.30 -8.38 -7.65
C GLU A 64 2.65 -9.30 -8.70
N GLN A 65 1.34 -9.55 -8.62
CA GLN A 65 0.62 -10.32 -9.63
C GLN A 65 0.66 -9.67 -11.01
N MET A 66 0.55 -8.35 -11.08
CA MET A 66 0.68 -7.65 -12.35
C MET A 66 2.10 -7.75 -12.92
N ASP A 67 3.11 -8.06 -12.10
CA ASP A 67 4.50 -8.26 -12.51
C ASP A 67 4.76 -9.66 -13.01
N ALA A 68 4.29 -10.66 -12.26
CA ALA A 68 4.33 -12.05 -12.68
C ALA A 68 3.63 -12.29 -14.03
N ASN A 69 2.57 -11.53 -14.35
CA ASN A 69 1.83 -11.64 -15.61
C ASN A 69 2.49 -10.91 -16.80
N LYS A 70 3.58 -10.16 -16.61
CA LYS A 70 4.33 -9.51 -17.70
C LYS A 70 5.54 -10.33 -18.17
N CYS A 71 5.91 -11.37 -17.44
CA CYS A 71 6.87 -12.40 -17.85
C CYS A 71 6.19 -13.51 -18.66
#